data_AF-A0A964U1R0-F1
#
_entry.id   AF-A0A964U1R0-F1
#
_cell.length_a   1.000
_cell.length_b   1.000
_cell.length_c   1.000
_cell.angle_alpha   90.00
_cell.angle_beta   90.00
_cell.angle_gamma   90.00
#
_symmetry.space_group_name_H-M   'P 1'
#
loop_
_entity.id
_entity.type
_entity.pdbx_description
1 polymer ?
#
loop_
_entity_poly.entity_id
_entity_poly.type
_entity_poly.pdbx_seq_one_letter_code
_entity_poly.pdbx_strand_id
1 'polypeptide(L)'
;MMDDYPNALRIHPHAHHACDTVALDYEGRFLRRKRLVAASGRGFLVDLPEVANLTGVEAFVLEDGREIAVQAAPEPVLVVRGDLARLAWHIGNRHTPC
;
A
#
# COMPACT_ATOMS: atom_id res chain seq x y z
N MET A 1 -11.60 -18.35 19.06
CA MET A 1 -10.93 -17.20 19.68
C MET A 1 -11.16 -16.03 18.75
N MET A 2 -11.76 -14.94 19.24
CA MET A 2 -11.82 -13.68 18.48
C MET A 2 -10.42 -13.09 18.60
N ASP A 3 -9.64 -13.17 17.52
CA ASP A 3 -8.38 -12.44 17.45
C ASP A 3 -8.73 -10.94 17.41
N ASP A 4 -8.36 -10.23 18.47
CA ASP A 4 -8.51 -8.78 18.57
C ASP A 4 -7.41 -8.11 17.75
N TYR A 5 -7.77 -7.60 16.57
CA TYR A 5 -6.85 -6.90 15.68
C TYR A 5 -7.01 -5.40 15.85
N PRO A 6 -5.93 -4.65 16.10
CA PRO A 6 -6.02 -3.19 16.22
C PRO A 6 -6.47 -2.58 14.89
N ASN A 7 -7.30 -1.54 14.94
CA ASN A 7 -7.72 -0.84 13.74
C ASN A 7 -6.69 0.22 13.34
N ALA A 8 -6.57 0.43 12.04
CA ALA A 8 -5.94 1.57 11.41
C ALA A 8 -7.03 2.41 10.74
N LEU A 9 -7.32 3.58 11.33
CA LEU A 9 -8.42 4.44 10.89
C LEU A 9 -7.95 5.62 10.03
N ARG A 10 -6.63 5.82 9.93
CA ARG A 10 -6.02 6.94 9.20
C ARG A 10 -4.65 6.57 8.65
N ILE A 11 -4.19 7.40 7.73
CA ILE A 11 -2.90 7.26 7.06
C ILE A 11 -2.06 8.50 7.35
N HIS A 12 -0.75 8.32 7.54
CA HIS A 12 0.23 9.39 7.42
C HIS A 12 0.83 9.40 6.01
N PRO A 13 1.11 10.58 5.43
CA PRO A 13 1.65 10.71 4.07
C PRO A 13 3.04 10.09 3.92
N HIS A 14 3.77 9.95 5.03
CA HIS A 14 5.00 9.17 5.10
C HIS A 14 5.17 8.58 6.50
N ALA A 15 5.92 7.49 6.62
CA ALA A 15 6.31 6.96 7.92
C ALA A 15 7.25 7.93 8.66
N HIS A 16 7.01 8.14 9.95
CA HIS A 16 7.89 8.91 10.83
C HIS A 16 8.74 7.95 11.67
N HIS A 17 8.08 7.06 12.39
CA HIS A 17 8.70 6.10 13.31
C HIS A 17 7.92 4.77 13.26
N ALA A 18 7.85 4.18 12.07
CA ALA A 18 7.18 2.91 11.86
C ALA A 18 7.82 1.79 12.68
N CYS A 19 6.98 1.07 13.42
CA CYS A 19 7.39 -0.08 14.24
C CYS A 19 7.36 -1.40 13.47
N ASP A 20 6.77 -1.40 12.28
CA ASP A 20 6.57 -2.56 11.41
C ASP A 20 6.33 -2.10 9.97
N THR A 21 6.28 -3.05 9.03
CA THR A 21 5.99 -2.76 7.61
C THR A 21 4.91 -3.70 7.08
N VAL A 22 4.24 -3.29 6.01
CA VAL A 22 3.35 -4.13 5.22
C VAL A 22 3.68 -3.97 3.74
N ALA A 23 3.98 -5.08 3.08
CA ALA A 23 4.20 -5.12 1.64
C ALA A 23 2.85 -5.29 0.93
N LEU A 24 2.52 -4.36 0.03
CA LEU A 24 1.29 -4.38 -0.76
C LEU A 24 1.64 -4.27 -2.24
N ASP A 25 1.04 -5.12 -3.06
CA ASP A 25 1.09 -5.05 -4.52
C ASP A 25 0.31 -3.84 -5.06
N TYR A 26 0.37 -3.59 -6.37
CA TYR A 26 -0.27 -2.42 -6.98
C TYR A 26 -1.77 -2.35 -6.66
N GLU A 27 -2.50 -3.45 -6.77
CA GLU A 27 -3.93 -3.50 -6.45
C GLU A 27 -4.19 -3.40 -4.94
N GLY A 28 -3.36 -4.04 -4.13
CA GLY A 28 -3.46 -4.03 -2.67
C GLY A 28 -3.27 -2.65 -2.05
N ARG A 29 -2.62 -1.73 -2.75
CA ARG A 29 -2.48 -0.31 -2.38
C ARG A 29 -3.73 0.53 -2.67
N PHE A 30 -4.73 -0.02 -3.34
CA PHE A 30 -6.04 0.62 -3.52
C PHE A 30 -7.08 -0.03 -2.60
N LEU A 31 -7.30 0.57 -1.43
CA LEU A 31 -8.13 -0.05 -0.39
C LEU A 31 -8.82 0.96 0.52
N ARG A 32 -9.96 0.53 1.06
CA ARG A 32 -10.66 1.20 2.17
C ARG A 32 -10.71 0.33 3.41
N ARG A 33 -11.08 -0.95 3.23
CA ARG A 33 -11.26 -1.93 4.29
C ARG A 33 -10.55 -3.23 3.95
N LYS A 34 -9.61 -3.66 4.79
CA LYS A 34 -8.90 -4.92 4.59
C LYS A 34 -8.23 -5.36 5.88
N ARG A 35 -8.26 -6.67 6.17
CA ARG A 35 -7.35 -7.25 7.15
C ARG A 35 -5.99 -7.46 6.49
N LEU A 36 -4.95 -6.90 7.09
CA LEU A 36 -3.58 -7.03 6.63
C LEU A 36 -2.73 -7.76 7.68
N VAL A 37 -1.58 -8.25 7.23
CA VAL A 37 -0.57 -8.89 8.09
C VAL A 37 0.74 -8.15 7.86
N ALA A 38 1.29 -7.60 8.93
CA ALA A 38 2.58 -6.92 8.89
C ALA A 38 3.72 -7.93 8.72
N ALA A 39 4.92 -7.45 8.41
CA ALA A 39 6.11 -8.28 8.22
C ALA A 39 6.46 -9.12 9.45
N SER A 40 6.12 -8.65 10.66
CA SER A 40 6.25 -9.43 11.91
C SER A 40 5.28 -10.61 12.05
N GLY A 41 4.31 -10.77 11.13
CA GLY A 41 3.24 -11.76 11.22
C GLY A 41 2.03 -11.28 12.04
N ARG A 42 2.09 -10.09 12.64
CA ARG A 42 0.95 -9.50 13.37
C ARG A 42 -0.10 -8.97 12.42
N GLY A 43 -1.36 -9.34 12.64
CA GLY A 43 -2.47 -8.79 11.87
C GLY A 43 -2.93 -7.42 12.38
N PHE A 44 -3.60 -6.66 11.51
CA PHE A 44 -4.31 -5.44 11.85
C PHE A 44 -5.46 -5.20 10.84
N LEU A 45 -6.43 -4.36 11.20
CA LEU A 45 -7.57 -4.04 10.34
C LEU A 45 -7.43 -2.63 9.81
N VAL A 46 -7.44 -2.46 8.49
CA VAL A 46 -7.59 -1.15 7.86
C VAL A 46 -9.10 -0.86 7.77
N ASP A 47 -9.57 0.26 8.33
CA ASP A 47 -10.93 0.78 8.15
C ASP A 47 -10.89 2.30 7.98
N LEU A 48 -10.62 2.72 6.74
CA LEU A 48 -10.49 4.12 6.38
C LEU A 48 -11.86 4.77 6.13
N PRO A 49 -11.98 6.10 6.33
CA PRO A 49 -13.21 6.82 6.02
C PRO A 49 -13.62 6.64 4.54
N GLU A 50 -12.65 6.67 3.64
CA GLU A 50 -12.82 6.51 2.19
C GLU A 50 -11.72 5.63 1.59
N VAL A 51 -11.88 5.25 0.31
CA VAL A 51 -10.86 4.49 -0.41
C VAL A 51 -9.60 5.32 -0.59
N ALA A 52 -8.45 4.74 -0.28
CA ALA A 52 -7.15 5.34 -0.48
C ALA A 52 -6.39 4.66 -1.62
N ASN A 53 -5.63 5.44 -2.36
CA ASN A 53 -4.66 4.97 -3.35
C ASN A 53 -3.25 5.28 -2.82
N LEU A 54 -2.54 4.25 -2.37
CA LEU A 54 -1.24 4.38 -1.73
C LEU A 54 -0.10 4.28 -2.75
N THR A 55 0.90 5.13 -2.59
CA THR A 55 2.07 5.18 -3.49
C THR A 55 3.23 4.32 -2.99
N GLY A 56 3.20 3.87 -1.73
CA GLY A 56 4.21 3.01 -1.14
C GLY A 56 5.20 3.72 -0.24
N VAL A 57 4.87 4.94 0.22
CA VAL A 57 5.66 5.71 1.20
C VAL A 57 4.88 6.02 2.48
N GLU A 58 3.56 5.86 2.42
CA GLU A 58 2.61 6.15 3.49
C GLU A 58 2.74 5.18 4.68
N ALA A 59 2.08 5.50 5.79
CA ALA A 59 1.96 4.60 6.93
C ALA A 59 0.53 4.51 7.44
N PHE A 60 0.07 3.30 7.76
CA PHE A 60 -1.15 3.09 8.53
C PHE A 60 -0.90 3.43 9.99
N VAL A 61 -1.78 4.26 10.57
CA VAL A 61 -1.69 4.58 12.00
C VAL A 61 -2.74 3.79 12.76
N LEU A 62 -2.26 2.93 13.66
CA LEU A 62 -3.09 2.15 14.55
C LEU A 62 -3.75 3.04 15.61
N GLU A 63 -4.82 2.54 16.22
CA GLU A 63 -5.56 3.24 17.29
C GLU A 63 -4.68 3.62 18.49
N ASP A 64 -3.63 2.84 18.78
CA ASP A 64 -2.66 3.12 19.83
C ASP A 64 -1.53 4.08 19.42
N GLY A 65 -1.60 4.62 18.20
CA GLY A 65 -0.65 5.59 17.66
C GLY A 65 0.57 4.97 16.98
N ARG A 66 0.74 3.64 17.01
CA ARG A 66 1.83 2.98 16.27
C ARG A 66 1.63 3.09 14.77
N GLU A 67 2.75 3.12 14.05
CA GLU A 67 2.77 3.18 12.60
C GLU A 67 3.23 1.85 11.99
N ILE A 68 2.54 1.44 10.92
CA ILE A 68 2.94 0.36 10.02
C ILE A 68 3.21 0.99 8.65
N ALA A 69 4.47 1.03 8.24
CA ALA A 69 4.86 1.61 6.96
C ALA A 69 4.42 0.73 5.79
N VAL A 70 3.87 1.36 4.75
CA VAL A 70 3.49 0.69 3.52
C VAL A 70 4.73 0.59 2.63
N GLN A 71 4.95 -0.57 2.03
CA GLN A 71 6.00 -0.81 1.06
C GLN A 71 5.40 -1.40 -0.21
N ALA A 72 5.89 -0.98 -1.37
CA ALA A 72 5.58 -1.69 -2.61
C ALA A 72 6.14 -3.11 -2.53
N ALA A 73 5.26 -4.11 -2.69
CA ALA A 73 5.69 -5.49 -2.77
C ALA A 73 6.56 -5.71 -4.01
N PRO A 74 7.55 -6.63 -3.97
CA PRO A 74 8.24 -7.07 -5.18
C PRO A 74 7.24 -7.72 -6.14
N GLU A 75 7.11 -7.14 -7.34
CA GLU A 75 6.19 -7.60 -8.38
C GLU A 75 6.99 -7.86 -9.67
N PRO A 76 6.61 -8.87 -10.48
CA PRO A 76 7.16 -9.02 -11.83
C PRO A 76 6.76 -7.81 -12.68
N VAL A 77 7.75 -7.05 -13.13
CA VAL A 77 7.55 -5.85 -13.95
C VAL A 77 8.30 -5.93 -15.26
N LEU A 78 7.81 -5.18 -16.26
CA LEU A 78 8.53 -4.93 -17.49
C LEU A 78 9.33 -3.63 -17.36
N VAL A 79 10.64 -3.70 -17.58
CA VAL A 79 11.51 -2.51 -17.62
C VAL A 79 11.67 -2.07 -19.07
N VAL A 80 10.90 -1.07 -19.46
CA VAL A 80 10.89 -0.52 -20.83
C VAL A 80 11.91 0.60 -20.97
N ARG A 81 12.71 0.59 -22.05
CA ARG A 81 13.74 1.60 -22.38
C ARG A 81 13.65 1.97 -23.86
N GLY A 82 14.05 3.20 -24.22
CA GLY A 82 14.05 3.70 -25.61
C GLY A 82 13.44 5.09 -25.73
N ASP A 83 12.75 5.36 -26.84
CA ASP A 83 11.96 6.59 -27.04
C ASP A 83 10.70 6.55 -26.15
N LEU A 84 10.86 7.06 -24.92
CA LEU A 84 9.83 6.96 -23.88
C LEU A 84 8.53 7.67 -24.24
N ALA A 85 8.58 8.78 -24.99
CA ALA A 85 7.38 9.53 -25.35
C ALA A 85 6.47 8.71 -26.27
N ARG A 86 7.05 8.09 -27.31
CA ARG A 86 6.31 7.21 -28.22
C ARG A 86 5.81 5.95 -27.51
N LEU A 87 6.66 5.34 -26.68
CA LEU A 87 6.31 4.11 -25.96
C LEU A 87 5.18 4.36 -24.95
N ALA A 88 5.23 5.44 -24.19
CA ALA A 88 4.17 5.84 -23.26
C ALA A 88 2.84 6.08 -23.99
N TRP A 89 2.86 6.71 -25.17
CA TRP A 89 1.65 6.86 -25.99
C TRP A 89 1.03 5.51 -26.37
N HIS A 90 1.84 4.56 -26.83
CA HIS A 90 1.35 3.22 -27.20
C HIS A 90 0.80 2.43 -25.99
N ILE A 91 1.48 2.49 -24.84
CA ILE A 91 1.06 1.80 -23.61
C ILE A 91 -0.24 2.41 -23.09
N GLY A 92 -0.30 3.75 -22.99
CA GLY A 92 -1.47 4.48 -22.52
C GLY A 92 -2.72 4.25 -23.39
N ASN A 93 -2.56 4.17 -24.71
CA ASN A 93 -3.66 3.85 -25.65
C ASN A 93 -4.26 2.45 -25.45
N ARG A 94 -3.61 1.59 -24.64
CA ARG A 94 -4.13 0.26 -24.25
C ARG A 94 -4.74 0.24 -22.86
N HIS A 95 -4.84 1.39 -22.19
CA HIS A 95 -5.30 1.48 -20.79
C HIS A 95 -4.51 0.54 -19.86
N THR A 96 -3.21 0.37 -20.15
CA THR A 96 -2.32 -0.49 -19.37
C THR A 96 -1.65 0.35 -18.28
N PRO A 97 -1.76 -0.04 -16.98
CA PRO A 97 -1.02 0.62 -15.91
C PRO A 97 0.49 0.56 -16.15
N CYS A 98 1.19 1.68 -15.98
CA CYS A 98 2.63 1.80 -16.18
C CYS A 98 3.25 2.89 -15.32
#